data_AF-A0A968JR19-F1
#
_entry.id   AF-A0A968JR19-F1
#
_cell.length_a   1.000
_cell.length_b   1.000
_cell.length_c   1.000
_cell.angle_alpha   90.00
_cell.angle_beta   90.00
_cell.angle_gamma   90.00
#
_symmetry.space_group_name_H-M   'P 1'
#
loop_
_entity.id
_entity.type
_entity.pdbx_description
1 polymer ?
#
loop_
_entity_poly.entity_id
_entity_poly.type
_entity_poly.pdbx_seq_one_letter_code
_entity_poly.pdbx_strand_id
1 'polypeptide(L)'
;MIRNIAIAIVVLVGAGVALVLTRPSPFPITRTATLNAPVDVVFSMVNDFRAWDRWSPWEDMDPSQTKTHSGPEAGEGASVAWSGNADVGKGSMTITKSVPNERIEIDLRFIEPFQAKNEAILSSRERAKPRPRSLGR
;
A
#
# COMPACT_ATOMS: atom_id res chain seq x y z
N MET A 1 -14.00 15.11 49.59
CA MET A 1 -14.59 15.21 48.22
C MET A 1 -13.54 15.15 47.12
N ILE A 2 -12.48 15.98 47.12
CA ILE A 2 -11.45 16.02 46.06
C ILE A 2 -10.77 14.66 45.81
N ARG A 3 -10.44 13.90 46.88
CA ARG A 3 -9.83 12.56 46.78
C ARG A 3 -10.65 11.59 45.92
N ASN A 4 -11.97 11.58 46.08
CA ASN A 4 -12.85 10.66 45.37
C ASN A 4 -12.98 11.04 43.88
N ILE A 5 -12.98 12.34 43.59
CA ILE A 5 -12.98 12.85 42.20
C ILE A 5 -11.67 12.50 41.50
N ALA A 6 -10.53 12.67 42.18
CA ALA A 6 -9.23 12.29 41.62
C ALA A 6 -9.15 10.78 41.30
N ILE A 7 -9.65 9.92 42.21
CA ILE A 7 -9.71 8.47 41.97
C ILE A 7 -10.62 8.16 40.76
N ALA A 8 -11.79 8.79 40.66
CA ALA A 8 -12.70 8.58 39.54
C ALA A 8 -12.06 8.96 38.19
N ILE A 9 -11.32 10.09 38.14
CA ILE A 9 -10.59 10.51 36.93
C ILE A 9 -9.51 9.51 36.56
N VAL A 10 -8.71 9.05 37.54
CA VAL A 10 -7.65 8.06 37.29
C VAL A 10 -8.23 6.74 36.78
N VAL A 11 -9.34 6.29 37.34
CA VAL A 11 -10.03 5.08 36.86
C VAL A 11 -10.54 5.27 35.43
N LEU A 12 -11.11 6.44 35.12
CA LEU A 12 -11.66 6.72 33.79
C LEU A 12 -10.54 6.81 32.73
N VAL A 13 -9.44 7.47 33.05
CA VAL A 13 -8.24 7.54 32.19
C VAL A 13 -7.62 6.15 32.03
N GLY A 14 -7.48 5.40 33.13
CA GLY A 14 -6.94 4.04 33.11
C GLY A 14 -7.78 3.10 32.25
N ALA A 15 -9.11 3.16 32.37
CA ALA A 15 -10.03 2.41 31.52
C ALA A 15 -9.91 2.82 30.04
N GLY A 16 -9.76 4.11 29.76
CA GLY A 16 -9.52 4.61 28.40
C GLY A 16 -8.22 4.09 27.78
N VAL A 17 -7.11 4.14 28.53
CA VAL A 17 -5.82 3.60 28.07
C VAL A 17 -5.91 2.10 27.87
N ALA A 18 -6.49 1.35 28.81
CA ALA A 18 -6.69 -0.09 28.68
C ALA A 18 -7.49 -0.44 27.42
N LEU A 19 -8.54 0.32 27.10
CA LEU A 19 -9.34 0.13 25.89
C LEU A 19 -8.52 0.37 24.61
N VAL A 20 -7.70 1.43 24.56
CA VAL A 20 -6.84 1.72 23.41
C VAL A 20 -5.81 0.61 23.20
N LEU A 21 -5.20 0.11 24.26
CA LEU A 21 -4.20 -0.97 24.20
C LEU A 21 -4.76 -2.29 23.65
N THR A 22 -6.08 -2.51 23.73
CA THR A 22 -6.74 -3.71 23.18
C THR A 22 -7.11 -3.62 21.70
N ARG A 23 -6.92 -2.46 21.04
CA ARG A 23 -7.30 -2.29 19.63
C ARG A 23 -6.22 -2.88 18.70
N PRO A 24 -6.59 -3.73 17.73
CA PRO A 24 -5.64 -4.26 16.76
C PRO A 24 -5.09 -3.12 15.88
N SER A 25 -3.76 -3.10 15.73
CA SER A 25 -3.02 -2.08 14.98
C SER A 25 -3.20 -2.13 13.44
N PRO A 26 -3.33 -3.29 12.76
CA PRO A 26 -3.43 -3.30 11.30
C PRO A 26 -4.85 -2.98 10.83
N PHE A 27 -4.99 -1.94 10.01
CA PHE A 27 -6.22 -1.61 9.30
C PHE A 27 -6.09 -1.98 7.81
N PRO A 28 -6.73 -3.05 7.32
CA PRO A 28 -6.63 -3.44 5.91
C PRO A 28 -7.45 -2.49 5.04
N ILE A 29 -6.81 -1.95 4.01
CA ILE A 29 -7.47 -1.15 2.97
C ILE A 29 -7.46 -1.98 1.68
N THR A 30 -8.64 -2.21 1.10
CA THR A 30 -8.77 -2.89 -0.19
C THR A 30 -9.48 -1.98 -1.18
N ARG A 31 -8.90 -1.86 -2.37
CA ARG A 31 -9.49 -1.15 -3.51
C ARG A 31 -9.52 -2.09 -4.70
N THR A 32 -10.55 -1.95 -5.53
CA THR A 32 -10.70 -2.73 -6.75
C THR A 32 -11.09 -1.80 -7.89
N ALA A 33 -10.40 -1.94 -9.01
CA ALA A 33 -10.70 -1.23 -10.25
C ALA A 33 -10.84 -2.25 -11.39
N THR A 34 -11.59 -1.90 -12.43
CA THR A 34 -11.69 -2.70 -13.65
C THR A 34 -11.05 -1.93 -14.78
N LEU A 35 -10.11 -2.58 -15.44
CA LEU A 35 -9.34 -2.00 -16.53
C LEU A 35 -9.69 -2.72 -17.83
N ASN A 36 -9.84 -1.98 -18.91
CA ASN A 36 -9.96 -2.55 -20.25
C ASN A 36 -8.56 -2.72 -20.86
N ALA A 37 -7.73 -3.53 -20.21
CA ALA A 37 -6.36 -3.78 -20.60
C ALA A 37 -5.99 -5.26 -20.34
N PRO A 38 -5.09 -5.84 -21.15
CA PRO A 38 -4.54 -7.17 -20.88
C PRO A 38 -3.83 -7.24 -19.51
N VAL A 39 -3.97 -8.38 -18.81
CA VAL A 39 -3.43 -8.56 -17.45
C VAL A 39 -1.89 -8.47 -17.43
N ASP A 40 -1.23 -8.96 -18.47
CA ASP A 40 0.23 -8.91 -18.66
C ASP A 40 0.76 -7.48 -18.78
N VAL A 41 0.02 -6.61 -19.46
CA VAL A 41 0.37 -5.18 -19.56
C VAL A 41 0.27 -4.53 -18.18
N VAL A 42 -0.82 -4.76 -17.44
CA VAL A 42 -0.98 -4.20 -16.09
C VAL A 42 0.07 -4.77 -15.13
N PHE A 43 0.31 -6.07 -15.20
CA PHE A 43 1.29 -6.75 -14.37
C PHE A 43 2.69 -6.19 -14.58
N SER A 44 3.15 -6.08 -15.83
CA SER A 44 4.48 -5.52 -16.14
C SER A 44 4.66 -4.09 -15.65
N MET A 45 3.62 -3.25 -15.72
CA MET A 45 3.66 -1.86 -15.22
C MET A 45 3.78 -1.76 -13.69
N VAL A 46 3.21 -2.71 -12.95
CA VAL A 46 3.30 -2.75 -11.48
C VAL A 46 4.59 -3.43 -11.02
N ASN A 47 5.06 -4.43 -11.77
CA ASN A 47 6.22 -5.24 -11.44
C ASN A 47 7.58 -4.51 -11.61
N ASP A 48 7.59 -3.37 -12.28
CA ASP A 48 8.77 -2.52 -12.50
C ASP A 48 8.56 -1.13 -11.89
N PHE A 49 9.30 -0.81 -10.82
CA PHE A 49 9.21 0.51 -10.18
C PHE A 49 9.62 1.68 -11.07
N ARG A 50 10.37 1.47 -12.16
CA ARG A 50 10.70 2.52 -13.13
C ARG A 50 9.50 2.86 -14.04
N ALA A 51 8.57 1.92 -14.21
CA ALA A 51 7.34 2.14 -14.94
C ALA A 51 6.29 2.91 -14.12
N TRP A 52 6.49 3.03 -12.80
CA TRP A 52 5.55 3.70 -11.90
C TRP A 52 5.41 5.18 -12.19
N ASP A 53 6.46 5.81 -12.72
CA ASP A 53 6.44 7.24 -13.07
C ASP A 53 5.33 7.60 -14.08
N ARG A 54 4.83 6.61 -14.83
CA ARG A 54 3.80 6.80 -15.87
C ARG A 54 2.37 6.80 -15.34
N TRP A 55 2.14 6.29 -14.13
CA TRP A 55 0.78 6.07 -13.62
C TRP A 55 0.61 6.38 -12.13
N SER A 56 1.71 6.46 -11.39
CA SER A 56 1.72 6.75 -9.96
C SER A 56 1.42 8.23 -9.72
N PRO A 57 0.41 8.56 -8.88
CA PRO A 57 0.10 9.94 -8.54
C PRO A 57 1.20 10.62 -7.71
N TRP A 58 2.13 9.85 -7.14
CA TRP A 58 3.21 10.37 -6.31
C TRP A 58 4.22 11.23 -7.08
N GLU A 59 4.35 11.06 -8.41
CA GLU A 59 5.24 11.89 -9.22
C GLU A 59 4.78 13.32 -9.33
N ASP A 60 3.48 13.52 -9.52
CA ASP A 60 2.90 14.84 -9.68
C ASP A 60 2.93 15.65 -8.38
N MET A 61 3.11 14.98 -7.23
CA MET A 61 3.17 15.62 -5.91
C MET A 61 4.52 16.29 -5.62
N ASP A 62 5.62 15.76 -6.14
CA ASP A 62 6.95 16.39 -6.03
C ASP A 62 7.83 16.07 -7.25
N PRO A 63 7.87 16.96 -8.26
CA PRO A 63 8.73 16.80 -9.43
C PRO A 63 10.23 16.85 -9.12
N SER A 64 10.61 17.30 -7.92
CA SER A 64 12.00 17.41 -7.48
C SER A 64 12.47 16.21 -6.66
N GLN A 65 11.60 15.22 -6.44
CA GLN A 65 11.95 14.04 -5.65
C GLN A 65 13.14 13.29 -6.25
N THR A 66 14.01 12.80 -5.38
CA THR A 66 15.12 11.94 -5.80
C THR A 66 14.76 10.49 -5.53
N LYS A 67 14.89 9.66 -6.56
CA LYS A 67 14.70 8.21 -6.46
C LYS A 67 15.99 7.45 -6.69
N THR A 68 16.18 6.43 -5.88
CA THR A 68 17.28 5.49 -6.01
C THR A 68 16.72 4.09 -6.18
N HIS A 69 16.90 3.53 -7.36
CA HIS A 69 16.52 2.15 -7.65
C HIS A 69 17.66 1.20 -7.29
N SER A 70 17.33 0.04 -6.75
CA SER A 70 18.29 -1.02 -6.42
C SER A 70 17.70 -2.40 -6.69
N GLY A 71 18.57 -3.40 -6.81
CA GLY A 71 18.16 -4.76 -7.17
C GLY A 71 17.87 -4.94 -8.66
N PRO A 72 17.11 -5.98 -9.04
CA PRO A 72 16.74 -6.24 -10.43
C PRO A 72 15.86 -5.13 -11.02
N GLU A 73 15.75 -5.12 -12.35
CA GLU A 73 14.92 -4.12 -13.05
C GLU A 73 13.44 -4.24 -12.68
N ALA A 74 12.95 -5.48 -12.55
CA ALA A 74 11.58 -5.80 -12.20
C ALA A 74 11.52 -7.10 -11.39
N GLY A 75 10.42 -7.32 -10.67
CA GLY A 75 10.18 -8.56 -9.94
C GLY A 75 10.77 -8.60 -8.53
N GLU A 76 10.87 -9.80 -7.99
CA GLU A 76 11.30 -10.03 -6.61
C GLU A 76 12.70 -9.44 -6.33
N GLY A 77 12.80 -8.66 -5.26
CA GLY A 77 14.00 -7.93 -4.86
C GLY A 77 14.15 -6.54 -5.50
N ALA A 78 13.40 -6.21 -6.56
CA ALA A 78 13.42 -4.87 -7.12
C ALA A 78 12.97 -3.87 -6.05
N SER A 79 13.70 -2.76 -5.93
CA SER A 79 13.49 -1.77 -4.88
C SER A 79 13.63 -0.36 -5.39
N VAL A 80 12.87 0.56 -4.80
CA VAL A 80 12.97 2.00 -5.03
C VAL A 80 12.93 2.71 -3.67
N ALA A 81 13.90 3.57 -3.42
CA ALA A 81 13.87 4.52 -2.32
C ALA A 81 13.60 5.92 -2.88
N TRP A 82 12.83 6.72 -2.16
CA TRP A 82 12.57 8.11 -2.53
C TRP A 82 12.85 9.05 -1.36
N SER A 83 13.19 10.29 -1.71
CA SER A 83 13.30 11.41 -0.79
C SER A 83 12.75 12.64 -1.49
N GLY A 84 11.66 13.20 -0.96
CA GLY A 84 11.01 14.40 -1.47
C GLY A 84 10.73 15.43 -0.37
N ASN A 85 9.78 16.32 -0.66
CA ASN A 85 9.26 17.34 0.24
C ASN A 85 8.44 16.75 1.42
N ALA A 86 7.85 17.61 2.25
CA ALA A 86 7.08 17.19 3.42
C ALA A 86 5.81 16.39 3.09
N ASP A 87 5.28 16.49 1.86
CA ASP A 87 4.04 15.83 1.44
C ASP A 87 4.29 14.40 0.92
N VAL A 88 5.43 14.18 0.24
CA VAL A 88 5.85 12.85 -0.26
C VAL A 88 6.71 12.11 0.76
N GLY A 89 7.44 12.86 1.60
CA GLY A 89 8.29 12.35 2.65
C GLY A 89 9.49 11.55 2.11
N LYS A 90 9.95 10.61 2.93
CA LYS A 90 11.07 9.72 2.61
C LYS A 90 10.68 8.29 2.91
N GLY A 91 10.98 7.38 2.00
CA GLY A 91 10.65 5.98 2.17
C GLY A 91 11.31 5.06 1.16
N SER A 92 10.94 3.79 1.24
CA SER A 92 11.35 2.76 0.29
C SER A 92 10.24 1.74 0.05
N MET A 93 10.21 1.19 -1.16
CA MET A 93 9.41 0.05 -1.54
C MET A 93 10.30 -1.06 -2.07
N THR A 94 10.01 -2.29 -1.69
CA THR A 94 10.69 -3.49 -2.19
C THR A 94 9.65 -4.53 -2.57
N ILE A 95 9.74 -5.09 -3.77
CA ILE A 95 8.92 -6.23 -4.16
C ILE A 95 9.46 -7.46 -3.44
N THR A 96 8.69 -8.02 -2.51
CA THR A 96 9.07 -9.20 -1.75
C THR A 96 8.65 -10.50 -2.42
N LYS A 97 7.66 -10.44 -3.33
CA LYS A 97 7.21 -11.58 -4.10
C LYS A 97 6.53 -11.13 -5.38
N SER A 98 6.78 -11.84 -6.47
CA SER A 98 6.13 -11.59 -7.76
C SER A 98 5.72 -12.90 -8.43
N VAL A 99 4.41 -13.09 -8.61
CA VAL A 99 3.80 -14.21 -9.33
C VAL A 99 3.19 -13.67 -10.62
N PRO A 100 3.73 -14.03 -11.81
CA PRO A 100 3.31 -13.51 -13.10
C PRO A 100 1.79 -13.49 -13.27
N ASN A 101 1.24 -12.33 -13.64
CA ASN A 101 -0.18 -12.11 -13.94
C ASN A 101 -1.18 -12.44 -12.83
N GLU A 102 -0.70 -12.66 -11.59
CA GLU A 102 -1.55 -13.08 -10.47
C GLU A 102 -1.40 -12.16 -9.26
N ARG A 103 -0.16 -11.98 -8.77
CA ARG A 103 0.08 -11.36 -7.47
C ARG A 103 1.46 -10.71 -7.35
N ILE A 104 1.51 -9.52 -6.77
CA ILE A 104 2.74 -8.82 -6.38
C ILE A 104 2.61 -8.39 -4.93
N GLU A 105 3.62 -8.67 -4.12
CA GLU A 105 3.72 -8.25 -2.72
C GLU A 105 4.85 -7.23 -2.58
N ILE A 106 4.58 -6.14 -1.86
CA ILE A 106 5.49 -5.01 -1.68
C ILE A 106 5.61 -4.69 -0.19
N ASP A 107 6.85 -4.68 0.32
CA ASP A 107 7.19 -4.09 1.62
C ASP A 107 7.38 -2.58 1.43
N LEU A 108 6.44 -1.80 1.96
CA LEU A 108 6.41 -0.36 1.90
C LEU A 108 6.84 0.22 3.25
N ARG A 109 7.89 1.03 3.24
CA ARG A 109 8.47 1.65 4.43
C ARG A 109 8.52 3.15 4.29
N PHE A 110 7.80 3.86 5.14
CA PHE A 110 7.99 5.29 5.33
C PHE A 110 9.00 5.49 6.46
N ILE A 111 9.91 6.44 6.27
CA ILE A 111 10.98 6.79 7.21
C ILE A 111 10.69 8.17 7.83
N GLU A 112 10.33 9.15 6.99
CA GLU A 112 10.01 10.52 7.41
C GLU A 112 8.70 10.98 6.76
N PRO A 113 7.87 11.81 7.44
CA PRO A 113 8.06 12.34 8.81
C PRO A 113 7.73 11.34 9.93
N PHE A 114 7.00 10.26 9.62
CA PHE A 114 6.66 9.21 10.57
C PHE A 114 7.06 7.85 10.04
N GLN A 115 7.72 7.05 10.88
CA GLN A 115 8.08 5.69 10.50
C GLN A 115 6.84 4.81 10.43
N ALA A 116 6.63 4.17 9.28
CA ALA A 116 5.55 3.22 9.09
C ALA A 116 6.02 2.07 8.21
N LYS A 117 5.57 0.85 8.53
CA LYS A 117 5.79 -0.33 7.70
C LYS A 117 4.42 -0.87 7.29
N ASN A 118 4.24 -1.06 5.99
CA ASN A 118 3.01 -1.56 5.41
C ASN A 118 3.32 -2.67 4.41
N GLU A 119 2.42 -3.64 4.33
CA GLU A 119 2.45 -4.67 3.29
C GLU A 119 1.37 -4.33 2.27
N ALA A 120 1.77 -4.15 1.01
CA ALA A 120 0.86 -3.89 -0.09
C ALA A 120 0.79 -5.12 -0.99
N ILE A 121 -0.43 -5.60 -1.25
CA ILE A 121 -0.67 -6.75 -2.11
C ILE A 121 -1.50 -6.29 -3.30
N LEU A 122 -0.93 -6.39 -4.50
CA LEU A 122 -1.67 -6.25 -5.75
C LEU A 122 -2.01 -7.62 -6.29
N SER A 123 -3.28 -7.82 -6.66
CA SER A 123 -3.73 -9.06 -7.29
C SER A 123 -4.64 -8.76 -8.46
N SER A 124 -4.43 -9.48 -9.56
CA SER A 124 -5.29 -9.46 -10.73
C SER A 124 -6.28 -10.61 -10.65
N ARG A 125 -7.53 -10.34 -11.06
CA ARG A 125 -8.51 -11.39 -11.35
C ARG A 125 -9.09 -11.11 -12.71
N GLU A 126 -8.99 -12.09 -13.60
CA GLU A 126 -9.70 -12.00 -14.88
C GLU A 126 -11.21 -12.08 -14.60
N ARG A 127 -11.95 -11.08 -15.07
CA ARG A 127 -13.41 -11.10 -14.96
C ARG A 127 -13.91 -12.15 -15.95
N ALA A 128 -14.58 -13.19 -15.44
CA ALA A 128 -15.19 -14.22 -16.29
C ALA A 128 -16.05 -13.55 -17.39
N LYS A 129 -15.75 -13.86 -18.66
CA LYS A 129 -16.51 -13.37 -19.81
C LYS A 129 -17.99 -13.74 -19.61
N PRO A 130 -18.96 -12.82 -19.76
CA PRO A 130 -20.37 -13.20 -19.70
C PRO A 130 -20.62 -14.27 -20.76
N ARG A 131 -21.16 -15.44 -20.36
CA ARG A 131 -21.52 -16.49 -21.32
C ARG A 131 -22.45 -15.87 -22.37
N PRO A 132 -22.24 -16.13 -23.66
CA PRO A 132 -23.19 -15.69 -24.67
C PRO A 132 -24.58 -16.25 -24.30
N ARG A 133 -25.58 -15.37 -24.18
CA ARG A 133 -26.98 -15.83 -24.11
C ARG A 133 -27.19 -16.70 -25.34
N SER A 134 -27.45 -17.99 -25.13
CA SER A 134 -27.97 -18.83 -26.20
C SER A 134 -29.27 -18.18 -26.66
N LEU A 135 -29.25 -17.51 -27.81
CA LEU A 135 -30.45 -17.19 -28.55
C LEU A 135 -31.06 -18.54 -28.91
N GLY A 136 -32.10 -18.91 -28.16
CA GLY A 136 -32.94 -20.06 -28.47
C GLY A 136 -33.48 -19.88 -29.88
N ARG A 137 -33.39 -20.97 -30.65
CA ARG A 137 -34.11 -21.12 -31.92
C ARG A 137 -35.61 -21.15 -31.67
#